data_AF-A0A2Z5ZDV2-F1
#
_entry.id   AF-A0A2Z5ZDV2-F1
#
_cell.length_a   1.000
_cell.length_b   1.000
_cell.length_c   1.000
_cell.angle_alpha   90.00
_cell.angle_beta   90.00
_cell.angle_gamma   90.00
#
_symmetry.space_group_name_H-M   'P 1'
#
loop_
_entity.id
_entity.type
_entity.pdbx_description
1 polymer ?
#
loop_
_entity_poly.entity_id
_entity_poly.type
_entity_poly.pdbx_seq_one_letter_code
_entity_poly.pdbx_strand_id
1 'polypeptide(L)'
;MKPEALDHYLSVATMMADAARCVIRPWFRAPLAVVDKADSSPVTIADRTAERVMRAILAERLPDHGVFGEEFGLENEQADYRWLLDPVDGTRSFVTGRPVFGTLIALLKNGVPILGVIDQAVTQERWVGLQAA
;
A
#
# COMPACT_ATOMS: atom_id res chain seq x y z
N MET A 1 -9.87 -21.67 -0.47
CA MET A 1 -8.41 -21.57 -0.72
C MET A 1 -7.69 -22.32 0.40
N LYS A 2 -6.54 -22.96 0.17
CA LYS A 2 -5.83 -23.63 1.28
C LYS A 2 -5.37 -22.56 2.29
N PRO A 3 -5.54 -22.77 3.61
CA PRO A 3 -5.11 -21.80 4.64
C PRO A 3 -3.66 -21.35 4.48
N GLU A 4 -2.77 -22.29 4.18
CA GLU A 4 -1.32 -22.09 3.96
C GLU A 4 -1.00 -21.03 2.88
N ALA A 5 -1.85 -20.89 1.86
CA ALA A 5 -1.65 -19.89 0.81
C ALA A 5 -2.07 -18.48 1.29
N LEU A 6 -3.13 -18.39 2.11
CA LEU A 6 -3.59 -17.11 2.63
C LEU A 6 -2.64 -16.55 3.68
N ASP A 7 -2.05 -17.40 4.50
CA ASP A 7 -0.99 -17.02 5.46
C ASP A 7 0.23 -16.47 4.73
N HIS A 8 0.63 -17.10 3.61
CA HIS A 8 1.71 -16.59 2.78
C HIS A 8 1.41 -15.19 2.21
N TYR A 9 0.21 -14.99 1.65
CA TYR A 9 -0.19 -13.68 1.13
C TYR A 9 -0.28 -12.62 2.24
N LEU A 10 -0.77 -12.99 3.43
CA LEU A 10 -0.77 -12.09 4.58
C LEU A 10 0.64 -11.70 5.02
N SER A 11 1.60 -12.64 4.99
CA SER A 11 2.99 -12.33 5.27
C SER A 11 3.55 -11.31 4.27
N VAL A 12 3.23 -11.43 2.97
CA VAL A 12 3.67 -10.48 1.95
C VAL A 12 3.00 -9.11 2.13
N ALA A 13 1.70 -9.09 2.42
CA ALA A 13 0.96 -7.85 2.69
C ALA A 13 1.51 -7.11 3.93
N THR A 14 1.88 -7.85 4.96
CA THR A 14 2.51 -7.32 6.18
C THR A 14 3.86 -6.69 5.86
N MET A 15 4.69 -7.36 5.06
CA MET A 15 6.00 -6.83 4.62
C MET A 15 5.85 -5.54 3.80
N MET A 16 4.86 -5.50 2.90
CA MET A 16 4.53 -4.29 2.13
C MET A 16 4.10 -3.13 3.04
N ALA A 17 3.20 -3.39 3.99
CA ALA A 17 2.74 -2.38 4.95
C ALA A 17 3.90 -1.84 5.81
N ASP A 18 4.81 -2.70 6.27
CA ASP A 18 5.99 -2.30 7.05
C ASP A 18 6.95 -1.43 6.22
N ALA A 19 7.17 -1.79 4.95
CA ALA A 19 8.00 -1.03 4.03
C ALA A 19 7.39 0.34 3.71
N ALA A 20 6.09 0.39 3.39
CA ALA A 20 5.36 1.62 3.15
C ALA A 20 5.39 2.54 4.38
N ARG A 21 5.16 2.00 5.58
CA ARG A 21 5.27 2.74 6.84
C ARG A 21 6.64 3.39 7.02
N CYS A 22 7.73 2.66 6.75
CA CYS A 22 9.09 3.19 6.83
C CYS A 22 9.31 4.37 5.87
N VAL A 23 8.71 4.31 4.67
CA VAL A 23 8.81 5.36 3.66
C VAL A 23 7.94 6.57 4.03
N ILE A 24 6.70 6.37 4.45
CA ILE A 24 5.70 7.43 4.64
C ILE A 24 5.96 8.23 5.92
N ARG A 25 6.32 7.55 7.02
CA ARG A 25 6.41 8.17 8.36
C ARG A 25 7.36 9.38 8.42
N PRO A 26 8.55 9.39 7.78
CA PRO A 26 9.43 10.55 7.76
C PRO A 26 8.83 11.80 7.10
N TRP A 27 7.88 11.65 6.19
CA TRP A 27 7.23 12.78 5.48
C TRP A 27 6.10 13.40 6.30
N PHE A 28 5.49 12.65 7.22
CA PHE A 28 4.39 13.16 8.04
C PHE A 28 4.85 14.30 8.97
N ARG A 29 4.24 15.48 8.80
CA ARG A 29 4.61 16.73 9.52
C ARG A 29 6.05 17.19 9.30
N ALA A 30 6.73 16.67 8.27
CA ALA A 30 8.00 17.21 7.85
C ALA A 30 7.82 18.68 7.41
N PRO A 31 8.77 19.56 7.72
CA PRO A 31 8.71 20.94 7.23
C PRO A 31 8.69 20.93 5.69
N LEU A 32 7.62 21.47 5.12
CA LEU A 32 7.48 21.64 3.69
C LEU A 32 8.53 22.67 3.26
N ALA A 33 9.65 22.23 2.68
CA ALA A 33 10.39 23.11 1.80
C ALA A 33 9.40 23.51 0.70
N VAL A 34 9.23 24.79 0.42
CA VAL A 34 8.36 25.26 -0.66
C VAL A 34 8.89 24.64 -1.95
N VAL A 35 8.28 23.54 -2.40
CA VAL A 35 8.62 22.89 -3.66
C VAL A 35 7.67 23.49 -4.69
N ASP A 36 8.13 24.52 -5.40
CA ASP A 36 7.43 25.21 -6.51
C ASP A 36 7.27 24.34 -7.77
N LYS A 37 7.12 23.03 -7.62
CA LYS A 37 6.81 22.11 -8.72
C LYS A 37 5.49 21.43 -8.41
N ALA A 38 4.50 21.71 -9.26
CA ALA A 38 3.10 21.31 -9.10
C ALA A 38 2.90 19.80 -8.79
N ASP A 39 3.85 18.93 -9.17
CA ASP A 39 3.78 17.47 -8.98
C ASP A 39 4.78 16.91 -7.95
N SER A 40 5.37 17.76 -7.09
CA SER A 40 6.40 17.33 -6.11
C SER A 40 6.02 17.65 -4.68
N SER A 41 4.72 17.61 -4.38
CA SER A 41 4.26 17.74 -3.00
C SER A 41 4.85 16.60 -2.15
N PRO A 42 5.17 16.83 -0.87
CA PRO A 42 5.70 15.78 0.00
C PRO A 42 4.81 14.54 0.12
N VAL A 43 3.49 14.70 -0.03
CA VAL A 43 2.57 13.56 -0.07
C VAL A 43 2.73 12.77 -1.37
N THR A 44 2.82 13.42 -2.52
CA THR A 44 3.10 12.76 -3.81
C THR A 44 4.42 11.99 -3.79
N ILE A 45 5.47 12.53 -3.16
CA ILE A 45 6.75 11.83 -3.04
C ILE A 45 6.63 10.62 -2.12
N ALA A 46 5.92 10.76 -0.99
CA ALA A 46 5.65 9.66 -0.08
C ALA A 46 4.87 8.54 -0.76
N ASP A 47 3.76 8.86 -1.44
CA ASP A 47 2.91 7.92 -2.18
C ASP A 47 3.70 7.15 -3.24
N ARG A 48 4.33 7.87 -4.17
CA ARG A 48 5.09 7.23 -5.26
C ARG A 48 6.26 6.38 -4.75
N THR A 49 6.92 6.79 -3.68
CA THR A 49 8.04 6.01 -3.12
C THR A 49 7.52 4.78 -2.41
N ALA A 50 6.41 4.90 -1.66
CA ALA A 50 5.79 3.79 -0.95
C ALA A 50 5.22 2.74 -1.92
N GLU A 51 4.55 3.16 -3.00
CA GLU A 51 4.07 2.22 -4.02
C GLU A 51 5.22 1.49 -4.71
N ARG A 52 6.33 2.18 -5.01
CA ARG A 52 7.51 1.54 -5.62
C ARG A 52 8.10 0.43 -4.75
N VAL A 53 8.23 0.64 -3.44
CA VAL A 53 8.78 -0.39 -2.55
C VAL A 53 7.82 -1.57 -2.39
N MET A 54 6.52 -1.32 -2.35
CA MET A 54 5.50 -2.39 -2.33
C MET A 54 5.54 -3.21 -3.62
N ARG A 55 5.59 -2.56 -4.79
CA ARG A 55 5.73 -3.23 -6.10
C ARG A 55 7.01 -4.06 -6.20
N ALA A 56 8.13 -3.57 -5.68
CA ALA A 56 9.39 -4.32 -5.66
C ALA A 56 9.26 -5.62 -4.83
N ILE A 57 8.59 -5.56 -3.68
CA ILE A 57 8.31 -6.75 -2.86
C ILE A 57 7.42 -7.74 -3.64
N LEU A 58 6.39 -7.27 -4.33
CA LEU A 58 5.52 -8.12 -5.14
C LEU A 58 6.29 -8.79 -6.29
N ALA A 59 7.11 -8.04 -7.02
CA ALA A 59 7.89 -8.58 -8.13
C ALA A 59 8.88 -9.66 -7.68
N GLU A 60 9.45 -9.53 -6.47
CA GLU A 60 10.35 -10.55 -5.90
C GLU A 60 9.60 -11.78 -5.38
N ARG A 61 8.46 -11.59 -4.70
CA ARG A 61 7.79 -12.65 -3.93
C ARG A 61 6.67 -13.34 -4.69
N LEU A 62 6.00 -12.62 -5.58
CA LEU A 62 4.77 -13.04 -6.28
C LEU A 62 4.79 -12.52 -7.74
N PRO A 63 5.81 -12.89 -8.56
CA PRO A 63 6.01 -12.33 -9.90
C PRO A 63 4.84 -12.58 -10.87
N ASP A 64 4.03 -13.62 -10.63
CA ASP A 64 2.88 -13.96 -11.47
C ASP A 64 1.60 -13.18 -11.10
N HIS A 65 1.61 -12.39 -10.02
CA HIS A 65 0.45 -11.62 -9.59
C HIS A 65 0.36 -10.28 -10.35
N GLY A 66 -0.86 -9.78 -10.50
CA GLY A 66 -1.13 -8.43 -10.97
C GLY A 66 -1.06 -7.42 -9.84
N VAL A 67 -0.83 -6.15 -10.19
CA VAL A 67 -0.87 -5.03 -9.25
C VAL A 67 -1.53 -3.83 -9.90
N PHE A 68 -2.42 -3.19 -9.16
CA PHE A 68 -3.03 -1.91 -9.50
C PHE A 68 -2.80 -0.95 -8.34
N GLY A 69 -2.10 0.15 -8.59
CA GLY A 69 -1.89 1.19 -7.61
C GLY A 69 -2.26 2.55 -8.17
N GLU A 70 -2.58 3.48 -7.28
CA GLU A 70 -3.00 4.84 -7.65
C GLU A 70 -1.92 5.57 -8.46
N GLU A 71 -0.64 5.33 -8.15
CA GLU A 71 0.47 6.13 -8.70
C GLU A 71 1.05 5.60 -10.01
N PHE A 72 1.07 4.27 -10.20
CA PHE A 72 1.68 3.63 -11.37
C PHE A 72 0.70 2.79 -12.21
N GLY A 73 -0.58 2.75 -11.82
CA GLY A 73 -1.62 2.10 -12.61
C GLY A 73 -1.52 0.56 -12.60
N LEU A 74 -2.02 -0.05 -13.67
CA LEU A 74 -2.18 -1.51 -13.78
C LEU A 74 -0.94 -2.19 -14.39
N GLU A 75 -0.48 -3.26 -13.75
CA GLU A 75 0.49 -4.21 -14.30
C GLU A 75 -0.08 -5.63 -14.22
N ASN A 76 0.23 -6.43 -15.25
CA ASN A 76 -0.19 -7.83 -15.38
C ASN A 76 -1.72 -8.02 -15.20
N GLU A 77 -2.47 -7.37 -16.09
CA GLU A 77 -3.94 -7.32 -16.06
C GLU A 77 -4.62 -8.71 -16.08
N GLN A 78 -4.00 -9.69 -16.76
CA GLN A 78 -4.59 -11.02 -16.95
C GLN A 78 -4.34 -11.98 -15.77
N ALA A 79 -3.69 -11.54 -14.70
CA ALA A 79 -3.42 -12.37 -13.54
C ALA A 79 -4.70 -12.71 -12.75
N ASP A 80 -4.81 -13.98 -12.33
CA ASP A 80 -5.89 -14.45 -11.45
C ASP A 80 -5.87 -13.73 -10.09
N TYR A 81 -4.68 -13.41 -9.59
CA TYR A 81 -4.47 -12.69 -8.34
C TYR A 81 -4.05 -11.26 -8.63
N ARG A 82 -4.71 -10.30 -7.99
CA ARG A 82 -4.40 -8.87 -8.17
C ARG A 82 -4.31 -8.14 -6.85
N TRP A 83 -3.21 -7.43 -6.65
CA TRP A 83 -3.01 -6.54 -5.52
C TRP A 83 -3.53 -5.14 -5.84
N LEU A 84 -4.27 -4.53 -4.92
CA LEU A 84 -4.65 -3.12 -4.98
C LEU A 84 -3.86 -2.36 -3.92
N LEU A 85 -3.22 -1.26 -4.31
CA LEU A 85 -2.35 -0.46 -3.45
C LEU A 85 -2.81 1.00 -3.44
N ASP A 86 -3.01 1.53 -2.24
CA ASP A 86 -3.17 2.96 -1.97
C ASP A 86 -2.23 3.30 -0.81
N PRO A 87 -1.06 3.89 -1.08
CA PRO A 87 -0.06 4.11 -0.04
C PRO A 87 -0.49 5.12 1.03
N VAL A 88 -1.21 6.19 0.66
CA VAL A 88 -1.69 7.25 1.55
C VAL A 88 -3.16 7.61 1.24
N ASP A 89 -4.08 6.75 1.68
CA ASP A 89 -5.51 7.08 1.70
C ASP A 89 -5.75 8.15 2.77
N GLY A 90 -6.42 9.24 2.39
CA GLY A 90 -6.59 10.40 3.26
C GLY A 90 -5.48 11.45 3.12
N THR A 91 -4.99 11.68 1.90
CA THR A 91 -4.00 12.72 1.51
C THR A 91 -4.21 14.07 2.22
N ARG A 92 -5.46 14.55 2.33
CA ARG A 92 -5.76 15.82 3.02
C ARG A 92 -5.44 15.77 4.51
N SER A 93 -5.72 14.65 5.17
CA SER A 93 -5.34 14.44 6.57
C SER A 93 -3.83 14.43 6.72
N PHE A 94 -3.12 13.73 5.82
CA PHE A 94 -1.66 13.68 5.79
C PHE A 94 -1.03 15.08 5.69
N VAL A 95 -1.42 15.85 4.66
CA VAL A 95 -0.90 17.20 4.39
C VAL A 95 -1.23 18.18 5.52
N THR A 96 -2.40 18.03 6.16
CA THR A 96 -2.79 18.88 7.32
C THR A 96 -2.26 18.38 8.65
N GLY A 97 -1.40 17.35 8.66
CA GLY A 97 -0.76 16.83 9.87
C GLY A 97 -1.71 16.09 10.82
N ARG A 98 -2.85 15.60 10.32
CA ARG A 98 -3.80 14.77 11.08
C ARG A 98 -3.48 13.30 10.87
N PRO A 99 -3.34 12.48 11.92
CA PRO A 99 -3.03 11.06 11.81
C PRO A 99 -4.28 10.22 11.48
N VAL A 100 -5.07 10.67 10.50
CA VAL A 100 -6.28 10.00 10.01
C VAL A 100 -6.12 9.75 8.51
N PHE A 101 -5.07 9.00 8.21
CA PHE A 101 -4.69 8.48 6.90
C PHE A 101 -4.17 7.05 7.11
N GLY A 102 -4.11 6.23 6.07
CA GLY A 102 -3.58 4.88 6.17
C GLY A 102 -3.09 4.33 4.84
N THR A 103 -2.23 3.33 4.90
CA THR A 103 -1.87 2.52 3.74
C THR A 103 -2.90 1.42 3.58
N LEU A 104 -3.53 1.34 2.41
CA LEU A 104 -4.50 0.30 2.06
C LEU A 104 -3.85 -0.69 1.10
N ILE A 105 -3.97 -1.98 1.44
CA ILE A 105 -3.49 -3.09 0.63
C ILE A 105 -4.62 -4.11 0.54
N ALA A 106 -5.03 -4.47 -0.67
CA ALA A 106 -5.98 -5.55 -0.87
C ALA A 106 -5.43 -6.59 -1.85
N LEU A 107 -5.85 -7.84 -1.69
CA LEU A 107 -5.63 -8.89 -2.66
C LEU A 107 -6.98 -9.42 -3.14
N LEU A 108 -7.14 -9.45 -4.45
CA LEU A 108 -8.29 -10.02 -5.14
C LEU A 108 -7.87 -11.34 -5.79
N LYS A 109 -8.79 -12.31 -5.80
CA LYS A 109 -8.72 -13.49 -6.66
C LYS A 109 -9.90 -13.46 -7.60
N ASN A 110 -9.65 -13.42 -8.91
CA ASN A 110 -10.67 -13.33 -9.96
C ASN A 110 -11.70 -12.22 -9.69
N GLY A 111 -11.22 -11.05 -9.26
CA GLY A 111 -12.06 -9.89 -8.92
C GLY A 111 -12.71 -9.91 -7.54
N VAL A 112 -12.60 -11.00 -6.77
CA VAL A 112 -13.17 -11.12 -5.43
C VAL A 112 -12.12 -10.80 -4.36
N PRO A 113 -12.33 -9.83 -3.46
CA PRO A 113 -11.40 -9.55 -2.36
C PRO A 113 -11.27 -10.77 -1.42
N ILE A 114 -10.03 -11.19 -1.17
CA ILE A 114 -9.71 -12.34 -0.30
C ILE A 114 -8.87 -11.94 0.92
N LEU A 115 -8.18 -10.80 0.86
CA LEU A 115 -7.37 -10.24 1.93
C LEU A 115 -7.38 -8.71 1.84
N GLY A 116 -7.40 -8.04 2.99
CA GLY A 116 -7.25 -6.60 3.12
C GLY A 116 -6.42 -6.23 4.34
N VAL A 117 -5.59 -5.20 4.21
CA VAL A 117 -4.79 -4.60 5.29
C VAL A 117 -4.98 -3.08 5.26
N ILE A 118 -5.20 -2.52 6.44
CA ILE A 118 -5.14 -1.07 6.69
C ILE A 118 -4.01 -0.86 7.70
N ASP A 119 -3.02 -0.04 7.35
CA ASP A 119 -1.89 0.29 8.22
C ASP A 119 -1.82 1.78 8.54
N GLN A 120 -1.83 2.13 9.83
CA GLN A 120 -1.67 3.49 10.29
C GLN A 120 -0.19 3.71 10.71
N ALA A 121 0.57 4.44 9.89
CA ALA A 121 2.02 4.57 10.04
C ALA A 121 2.49 5.34 11.30
N VAL A 122 1.65 6.17 11.89
CA VAL A 122 1.91 7.04 13.04
C VAL A 122 1.53 6.36 14.37
N THR A 123 0.31 5.84 14.48
CA THR A 123 -0.21 5.13 15.67
C THR A 123 0.26 3.69 15.71
N GLN A 124 0.78 3.17 14.60
CA GLN A 124 1.26 1.80 14.43
C GLN A 124 0.17 0.74 14.55
N GLU A 125 -1.09 1.14 14.38
CA GLU A 125 -2.24 0.24 14.37
C GLU A 125 -2.38 -0.41 12.99
N ARG A 126 -2.75 -1.69 12.98
CA ARG A 126 -2.99 -2.47 11.77
C ARG A 126 -4.27 -3.26 11.89
N TRP A 127 -5.11 -3.17 10.87
CA TRP A 127 -6.29 -4.00 10.72
C TRP A 127 -6.07 -4.98 9.57
N VAL A 128 -6.51 -6.22 9.77
CA VAL A 128 -6.41 -7.29 8.77
C VAL A 128 -7.79 -7.92 8.61
N GLY A 129 -8.25 -7.98 7.37
CA GLY A 129 -9.44 -8.72 6.96
C GLY A 129 -9.03 -9.90 6.09
N LEU A 130 -9.52 -11.08 6.42
CA LEU A 130 -9.31 -12.31 5.64
C LEU A 130 -10.66 -12.89 5.25
N GLN A 131 -10.79 -13.38 4.02
CA GLN A 131 -11.98 -14.13 3.64
C GLN A 131 -12.06 -15.42 4.44
N ALA A 132 -13.19 -15.64 5.12
CA ALA A 132 -13.46 -16.89 5.83
C ALA A 132 -13.51 -18.07 4.85
N ALA A 133 -13.07 -19.24 5.32
CA ALA A 133 -13.08 -20.49 4.56
C ALA A 133 -14.50 -21.01 4.30
#